data_AF-A0A6J8B2Z4-F1
#
_entry.id   AF-A0A6J8B2Z4-F1
#
_cell.length_a   1.000
_cell.length_b   1.000
_cell.length_c   1.000
_cell.angle_alpha   90.00
_cell.angle_beta   90.00
_cell.angle_gamma   90.00
#
_symmetry.space_group_name_H-M   'P 1'
#
loop_
_entity.id
_entity.type
_entity.pdbx_description
1 polymer ?
#
loop_
_entity_poly.entity_id
_entity_poly.type
_entity_poly.pdbx_seq_one_letter_code
_entity_poly.pdbx_strand_id
1 'polypeptide(L)'
;MTEFHADSGCNYDSRETIYPIAYRTHSHNLGVVTTGYRYRDGTYTEIGRMSPQLPQTFYDIAEPNMNITTGDLLISRCTMSSQRKFATNIGPTNRDEMCNFYIMYYTSRQEDIKDERMCFRDHNSFHLKDYLSTLPQNISSIVGLPKFERTDPYAV
;
A
#
# COMPACT_ATOMS: atom_id res chain seq x y z
N MET A 1 -19.67 -10.40 5.21
CA MET A 1 -18.65 -9.55 4.55
C MET A 1 -17.36 -10.34 4.56
N THR A 2 -16.77 -10.57 3.40
CA THR A 2 -15.51 -11.31 3.30
C THR A 2 -14.39 -10.28 3.15
N GLU A 3 -13.41 -10.34 4.06
CA GLU A 3 -12.21 -9.53 4.02
C GLU A 3 -11.17 -10.22 3.12
N PHE A 4 -10.50 -9.45 2.26
CA PHE A 4 -9.42 -9.91 1.39
C PHE A 4 -8.22 -8.99 1.53
N HIS A 5 -7.01 -9.55 1.53
CA HIS A 5 -5.77 -8.79 1.64
C HIS A 5 -4.97 -8.91 0.35
N ALA A 6 -4.84 -7.80 -0.38
CA ALA A 6 -3.91 -7.69 -1.49
C ALA A 6 -2.56 -7.20 -0.94
N ASP A 7 -1.64 -8.14 -0.78
CA ASP A 7 -0.31 -7.91 -0.21
C ASP A 7 0.73 -7.67 -1.32
N SER A 8 1.67 -6.75 -1.09
CA SER A 8 2.85 -6.56 -1.91
C SER A 8 4.10 -6.36 -1.05
N GLY A 9 5.25 -6.81 -1.54
CA GLY A 9 6.51 -6.76 -0.79
C GLY A 9 7.74 -6.93 -1.69
N CYS A 10 8.68 -5.98 -1.62
CA CYS A 10 9.93 -6.00 -2.40
C CYS A 10 11.10 -5.48 -1.60
N ASN A 11 12.25 -6.12 -1.77
CA ASN A 11 13.51 -5.59 -1.26
C ASN A 11 13.90 -4.36 -2.09
N TYR A 12 14.30 -3.31 -1.41
CA TYR A 12 14.91 -2.16 -2.01
C TYR A 12 16.39 -2.47 -2.24
N ASP A 13 16.76 -2.70 -3.49
CA ASP A 13 18.09 -3.16 -3.91
C ASP A 13 18.92 -2.07 -4.60
N SER A 14 18.40 -0.86 -4.60
CA SER A 14 19.00 0.25 -5.32
C SER A 14 20.07 0.94 -4.50
N ARG A 15 21.14 1.39 -5.19
CA ARG A 15 22.31 2.02 -4.57
C ARG A 15 21.99 3.34 -3.88
N GLU A 16 21.07 4.10 -4.46
CA GLU A 16 20.71 5.42 -3.94
C GLU A 16 19.68 5.32 -2.82
N THR A 17 19.85 6.15 -1.79
CA THR A 17 18.85 6.32 -0.74
C THR A 17 17.77 7.28 -1.24
N ILE A 18 16.50 6.91 -1.03
CA ILE A 18 15.36 7.80 -1.29
C ILE A 18 14.75 8.27 0.02
N TYR A 19 14.16 9.45 -0.02
CA TYR A 19 13.53 10.11 1.12
C TYR A 19 12.07 10.36 0.76
N PRO A 20 11.15 9.50 1.22
CA PRO A 20 9.73 9.74 1.05
C PRO A 20 9.34 11.11 1.60
N ILE A 21 8.43 11.79 0.90
CA ILE A 21 7.85 13.07 1.32
C ILE A 21 6.33 13.02 1.38
N ALA A 22 5.72 12.22 0.50
CA ALA A 22 4.28 12.02 0.48
C ALA A 22 3.91 10.63 -0.04
N TYR A 23 2.68 10.21 0.21
CA TYR A 23 2.12 8.98 -0.32
C TYR A 23 0.69 9.18 -0.85
N ARG A 24 0.26 8.32 -1.75
CA ARG A 24 -1.13 8.28 -2.26
C ARG A 24 -1.61 6.84 -2.28
N THR A 25 -2.84 6.61 -1.81
CA THR A 25 -3.51 5.31 -1.92
C THR A 25 -4.51 5.33 -3.08
N HIS A 26 -4.67 4.20 -3.76
CA HIS A 26 -5.66 4.04 -4.82
C HIS A 26 -6.26 2.64 -4.81
N SER A 27 -7.59 2.62 -4.83
CA SER A 27 -8.43 1.48 -5.15
C SER A 27 -9.73 2.00 -5.77
N HIS A 28 -10.58 1.08 -6.23
CA HIS A 28 -11.98 1.36 -6.54
C HIS A 28 -12.82 1.13 -5.28
N ASN A 29 -14.04 0.59 -5.43
CA ASN A 29 -15.07 0.64 -4.40
C ASN A 29 -14.88 -0.36 -3.26
N LEU A 30 -14.00 -1.36 -3.40
CA LEU A 30 -13.85 -2.41 -2.39
C LEU A 30 -12.76 -2.11 -1.36
N GLY A 31 -11.85 -1.17 -1.63
CA GLY A 31 -10.79 -0.80 -0.70
C GLY A 31 -11.31 -0.14 0.57
N VAL A 32 -10.93 -0.71 1.72
CA VAL A 32 -11.22 -0.19 3.06
C VAL A 32 -10.07 0.70 3.51
N VAL A 33 -8.85 0.17 3.45
CA VAL A 33 -7.61 0.87 3.82
C VAL A 33 -6.44 0.31 3.04
N THR A 34 -5.52 1.19 2.64
CA THR A 34 -4.23 0.80 2.09
C THR A 34 -3.13 1.33 2.99
N THR A 35 -2.15 0.47 3.28
CA THR A 35 -1.00 0.77 4.14
C THR A 35 0.31 0.52 3.43
N GLY A 36 1.34 1.27 3.80
CA GLY A 36 2.72 1.06 3.37
C GLY A 36 3.69 1.17 4.54
N TYR A 37 4.65 0.25 4.61
CA TYR A 37 5.68 0.22 5.65
C TYR A 37 7.05 -0.04 5.03
N ARG A 38 8.07 0.50 5.69
CA ARG A 38 9.46 0.04 5.57
C ARG A 38 9.76 -0.91 6.72
N TYR A 39 10.30 -2.08 6.41
CA TYR A 39 10.83 -3.03 7.38
C TYR A 39 12.36 -3.05 7.29
N ARG A 40 13.02 -2.79 8.44
CA ARG A 40 14.48 -2.77 8.60
C ARG A 40 14.83 -3.30 9.99
N ASP A 41 15.76 -4.25 10.07
CA ASP A 41 16.31 -4.75 11.34
C ASP A 41 15.25 -5.15 12.39
N GLY A 42 14.20 -5.87 11.96
CA GLY A 42 13.12 -6.30 12.84
C GLY A 42 12.08 -5.24 13.16
N THR A 43 12.23 -4.02 12.63
CA THR A 43 11.37 -2.88 12.94
C THR A 43 10.53 -2.47 11.73
N TYR A 44 9.22 -2.33 11.95
CA TYR A 44 8.30 -1.73 10.98
C TYR A 44 8.18 -0.22 11.23
N THR A 45 8.34 0.58 10.19
CA THR A 45 8.12 2.02 10.22
C THR A 45 7.04 2.38 9.20
N GLU A 46 5.95 3.01 9.65
CA GLU A 46 4.82 3.37 8.78
C GLU A 46 5.23 4.49 7.82
N ILE A 47 5.03 4.25 6.52
CA ILE A 47 5.16 5.30 5.50
C ILE A 47 3.86 6.11 5.47
N GLY A 48 2.73 5.41 5.47
CA GLY A 48 1.42 6.02 5.43
C GLY A 48 0.30 5.00 5.40
N ARG A 49 -0.89 5.46 5.74
CA ARG A 49 -2.12 4.68 5.80
C ARG A 49 -3.30 5.58 5.53
N MET A 50 -4.11 5.23 4.54
CA MET A 50 -5.30 6.00 4.20
C MET A 50 -6.38 5.11 3.60
N SER A 51 -7.64 5.48 3.80
CA SER A 51 -8.73 4.87 3.04
C SER A 51 -8.70 5.40 1.60
N PRO A 52 -8.68 4.52 0.59
CA PRO A 52 -8.79 4.95 -0.81
C PRO A 52 -10.18 5.51 -1.16
N GLN A 53 -11.16 5.48 -0.24
CA GLN A 53 -12.47 6.12 -0.40
C GLN A 53 -12.46 7.62 -0.03
N LEU A 54 -11.39 8.08 0.63
CA LEU A 54 -11.13 9.50 0.85
C LEU A 54 -10.50 10.12 -0.41
N PRO A 55 -10.38 11.46 -0.52
CA PRO A 55 -9.71 12.09 -1.64
C PRO A 55 -8.34 11.45 -1.91
N GLN A 56 -8.13 10.93 -3.12
CA GLN A 56 -6.92 10.18 -3.45
C GLN A 56 -5.78 11.13 -3.87
N THR A 57 -5.43 12.03 -2.97
CA THR A 57 -4.34 13.01 -3.11
C THR A 57 -3.04 12.45 -2.55
N PHE A 58 -1.96 13.21 -2.70
CA PHE A 58 -0.76 12.98 -1.92
C PHE A 58 -0.94 13.53 -0.50
N TYR A 59 -0.65 12.69 0.49
CA TYR A 59 -0.64 13.00 1.92
C TYR A 59 0.79 12.94 2.45
N ASP A 60 1.11 13.76 3.45
CA ASP A 60 2.41 13.71 4.13
C ASP A 60 2.64 12.33 4.76
N ILE A 61 3.88 11.84 4.69
CA ILE A 61 4.25 10.58 5.33
C ILE A 61 4.09 10.62 6.85
N ALA A 62 3.86 9.45 7.46
CA ALA A 62 3.65 9.33 8.90
C ALA A 62 4.91 9.67 9.71
N GLU A 63 6.09 9.32 9.20
CA GLU A 63 7.39 9.51 9.88
C GLU A 63 8.27 10.51 9.11
N PRO A 64 8.32 11.78 9.54
CA PRO A 64 9.16 12.79 8.91
C PRO A 64 10.63 12.37 8.86
N ASN A 65 11.32 12.71 7.78
CA ASN A 65 12.73 12.38 7.55
C ASN A 65 13.02 10.87 7.39
N MET A 66 12.01 10.05 7.10
CA MET A 66 12.23 8.66 6.72
C MET A 66 13.19 8.56 5.53
N ASN A 67 14.06 7.56 5.57
CA ASN A 67 14.86 7.13 4.43
C ASN A 67 14.55 5.67 4.06
N ILE A 68 14.69 5.36 2.78
CA ILE A 68 14.67 4.00 2.26
C ILE A 68 15.99 3.77 1.54
N THR A 69 16.71 2.72 1.95
CA THR A 69 18.06 2.41 1.48
C THR A 69 18.21 0.92 1.17
N THR A 70 19.32 0.55 0.54
CA THR A 70 19.60 -0.82 0.11
C THR A 70 19.45 -1.80 1.29
N GLY A 71 18.69 -2.87 1.07
CA GLY A 71 18.42 -3.91 2.08
C GLY A 71 17.10 -3.73 2.83
N ASP A 72 16.44 -2.58 2.70
CA ASP A 72 15.10 -2.40 3.25
C ASP A 72 14.08 -3.29 2.54
N LEU A 73 13.09 -3.79 3.28
CA LEU A 73 11.91 -4.40 2.68
C LEU A 73 10.77 -3.38 2.70
N LEU A 74 10.26 -3.04 1.53
CA LEU A 74 9.03 -2.25 1.40
C LEU A 74 7.85 -3.20 1.30
N ILE A 75 6.85 -3.00 2.15
CA ILE A 75 5.61 -3.77 2.13
C ILE A 75 4.41 -2.86 2.04
N SER A 76 3.35 -3.35 1.40
CA SER A 76 2.04 -2.71 1.43
C SER A 76 0.93 -3.73 1.51
N ARG A 77 -0.20 -3.32 2.07
CA ARG A 77 -1.43 -4.12 2.10
C ARG A 77 -2.61 -3.24 1.73
N CYS A 78 -3.42 -3.69 0.79
CA CYS A 78 -4.79 -3.19 0.66
C CYS A 78 -5.74 -4.18 1.33
N THR A 79 -6.46 -3.70 2.33
CA THR A 79 -7.58 -4.44 2.93
C THR A 79 -8.84 -4.11 2.14
N MET A 80 -9.39 -5.15 1.52
CA MET A 80 -10.59 -5.10 0.69
C MET A 80 -11.75 -5.77 1.42
N SER A 81 -12.96 -5.32 1.16
CA SER A 81 -14.17 -6.00 1.65
C SER A 81 -15.24 -5.99 0.57
N SER A 82 -15.86 -7.13 0.31
CA SER A 82 -16.87 -7.23 -0.77
C SER A 82 -18.21 -7.73 -0.25
N GLN A 83 -19.27 -7.16 -0.82
CA GLN A 83 -20.65 -7.64 -0.76
C GLN A 83 -21.17 -8.03 -2.15
N ARG A 84 -20.29 -8.12 -3.15
CA ARG A 84 -20.64 -8.56 -4.51
C ARG A 84 -20.86 -10.07 -4.52
N LYS A 85 -21.78 -10.54 -5.36
CA LYS A 85 -22.05 -11.99 -5.58
C LYS A 85 -21.12 -12.65 -6.62
N PHE A 86 -20.14 -11.92 -7.13
CA PHE A 86 -19.18 -12.38 -8.13
C PHE A 86 -17.75 -12.01 -7.72
N ALA A 87 -16.77 -12.78 -8.20
CA ALA A 87 -15.37 -12.49 -7.98
C ALA A 87 -14.97 -11.18 -8.69
N THR A 88 -14.21 -10.33 -7.99
CA THR A 88 -13.65 -9.10 -8.56
C THR A 88 -12.18 -9.33 -8.85
N ASN A 89 -11.75 -8.99 -10.07
CA ASN A 89 -10.37 -9.11 -10.52
C ASN A 89 -9.68 -7.74 -10.49
N ILE A 90 -8.34 -7.73 -10.60
CA ILE A 90 -7.61 -6.49 -10.83
C ILE A 90 -7.88 -5.99 -12.25
N GLY A 91 -8.19 -4.70 -12.38
CA GLY A 91 -8.52 -4.09 -13.68
C GLY A 91 -8.88 -2.62 -13.57
N PRO A 92 -9.04 -1.92 -14.70
CA PRO A 92 -9.17 -0.46 -14.74
C PRO A 92 -10.60 0.06 -14.53
N THR A 93 -11.62 -0.80 -14.45
CA THR A 93 -13.01 -0.34 -14.30
C THR A 93 -13.48 -0.42 -12.85
N ASN A 94 -14.51 0.34 -12.48
CA ASN A 94 -15.11 0.26 -11.14
C ASN A 94 -15.75 -1.11 -10.83
N ARG A 95 -15.95 -1.96 -11.84
CA ARG A 95 -16.38 -3.36 -11.66
C ARG A 95 -15.20 -4.28 -11.32
N ASP A 96 -13.99 -3.85 -11.67
CA ASP A 96 -12.73 -4.43 -11.24
C ASP A 96 -12.21 -3.70 -10.00
N GLU A 97 -11.03 -4.07 -9.51
CA GLU A 97 -10.38 -3.42 -8.39
C GLU A 97 -8.92 -3.05 -8.72
N MET A 98 -8.35 -2.12 -7.94
CA MET A 98 -6.92 -1.82 -7.95
C MET A 98 -6.40 -1.77 -6.52
N CYS A 99 -5.11 -2.01 -6.37
CA CYS A 99 -4.41 -1.84 -5.10
C CYS A 99 -3.08 -1.15 -5.38
N ASN A 100 -3.03 0.17 -5.20
CA ASN A 100 -1.79 0.91 -5.39
C ASN A 100 -1.46 1.77 -4.16
N PHE A 101 -0.18 1.75 -3.80
CA PHE A 101 0.42 2.63 -2.80
C PHE A 101 1.58 3.36 -3.47
N TYR A 102 1.35 4.62 -3.83
CA TYR A 102 2.35 5.47 -4.46
C TYR A 102 3.19 6.15 -3.38
N ILE A 103 4.51 6.15 -3.56
CA ILE A 103 5.45 6.87 -2.70
C ILE A 103 6.10 7.97 -3.54
N MET A 104 5.86 9.22 -3.16
CA MET A 104 6.59 10.36 -3.69
C MET A 104 7.84 10.56 -2.83
N TYR A 105 8.99 10.70 -3.48
CA TYR A 105 10.28 10.81 -2.80
C TYR A 105 11.24 11.75 -3.53
N TYR A 106 12.28 12.19 -2.83
CA TYR A 106 13.45 12.81 -3.43
C TYR A 106 14.71 11.97 -3.17
N THR A 107 15.79 12.26 -3.90
CA THR A 107 17.12 11.71 -3.69
C THR A 107 18.17 12.72 -4.17
N SER A 108 19.42 12.55 -3.73
CA SER A 108 20.54 13.43 -4.12
C SER A 108 21.11 13.12 -5.51
N ARG A 109 20.90 11.91 -6.04
CA ARG A 109 21.45 11.46 -7.33
C ARG A 109 20.36 10.93 -8.25
N GLN A 110 19.81 11.81 -9.06
CA GLN A 110 18.71 11.49 -9.98
C GLN A 110 19.14 10.57 -11.13
N GLU A 111 20.41 10.64 -11.54
CA GLU A 111 21.01 9.92 -12.67
C GLU A 111 21.01 8.38 -12.55
N ASP A 112 20.79 7.86 -11.34
CA ASP A 112 20.65 6.43 -11.06
C ASP A 112 19.18 5.97 -10.87
N ILE A 113 18.20 6.87 -10.96
CA ILE A 113 16.77 6.50 -11.02
C ILE A 113 16.43 6.17 -12.47
N LYS A 114 16.77 4.94 -12.89
CA LYS A 114 16.62 4.57 -14.30
C LYS A 114 15.18 4.27 -14.72
N ASP A 115 14.27 3.95 -13.80
CA ASP A 115 12.87 3.64 -14.09
C ASP A 115 11.94 3.90 -12.89
N GLU A 116 10.64 4.05 -13.16
CA GLU A 116 9.59 3.97 -12.13
C GLU A 116 9.66 2.60 -11.44
N ARG A 117 10.02 2.60 -10.15
CA ARG A 117 10.20 1.35 -9.40
C ARG A 117 8.85 0.83 -8.94
N MET A 118 8.34 -0.15 -9.68
CA MET A 118 7.10 -0.83 -9.34
C MET A 118 7.39 -2.10 -8.53
N CYS A 119 6.63 -2.29 -7.46
CA CYS A 119 6.65 -3.50 -6.66
C CYS A 119 5.33 -4.26 -6.84
N PHE A 120 5.36 -5.32 -7.65
CA PHE A 120 4.20 -6.17 -7.92
C PHE A 120 4.41 -7.59 -7.38
N ARG A 121 3.33 -8.13 -6.81
CA ARG A 121 3.20 -9.53 -6.41
C ARG A 121 1.83 -10.03 -6.85
N ASP A 122 1.72 -11.33 -7.09
CA ASP A 122 0.42 -11.97 -7.31
C ASP A 122 -0.31 -12.08 -5.96
N HIS A 123 -1.37 -11.29 -5.80
CA HIS A 123 -2.15 -11.21 -4.57
C HIS A 123 -2.85 -12.53 -4.18
N ASN A 124 -2.96 -13.50 -5.10
CA ASN A 124 -3.56 -14.80 -4.79
C ASN A 124 -2.55 -15.77 -4.16
N SER A 125 -1.26 -15.58 -4.40
CA SER A 125 -0.20 -16.50 -3.96
C SER A 125 0.79 -15.87 -2.98
N PHE A 126 0.89 -14.54 -2.96
CA PHE A 126 1.74 -13.81 -2.04
C PHE A 126 0.94 -13.28 -0.85
N HIS A 127 1.35 -13.69 0.35
CA HIS A 127 0.84 -13.13 1.60
C HIS A 127 1.99 -12.75 2.51
N LEU A 128 1.93 -11.55 3.11
CA LEU A 128 3.00 -11.04 3.98
C LEU A 128 3.26 -11.95 5.18
N LYS A 129 2.22 -12.61 5.70
CA LYS A 129 2.31 -13.56 6.83
C LYS A 129 3.19 -14.79 6.53
N ASP A 130 3.36 -15.13 5.25
CA ASP A 130 4.17 -16.27 4.84
C ASP A 130 5.66 -15.87 4.70
N TYR A 131 5.94 -14.56 4.62
CA TYR A 131 7.27 -14.00 4.46
C TYR A 131 7.82 -13.32 5.74
N LEU A 132 6.92 -12.89 6.63
CA LEU A 132 7.24 -12.14 7.84
C LEU A 132 6.64 -12.85 9.06
N SER A 133 7.45 -13.01 10.11
CA SER A 133 7.03 -13.70 11.34
C SER A 133 5.97 -12.92 12.13
N THR A 134 5.91 -11.61 11.97
CA THR A 134 4.93 -10.71 12.60
C THR A 134 4.48 -9.66 11.60
N LEU A 135 3.29 -9.11 11.77
CA LEU A 135 2.79 -7.99 10.96
C LEU A 135 2.55 -6.76 11.86
N PRO A 136 2.71 -5.52 11.34
CA PRO A 136 2.34 -4.31 12.06
C PRO A 136 0.88 -4.37 12.53
N GLN A 137 0.62 -3.97 13.77
CA GLN A 137 -0.73 -3.96 14.34
C GLN A 137 -1.72 -3.11 13.50
N ASN A 138 -1.23 -2.03 12.89
CA ASN A 138 -2.04 -1.10 12.10
C ASN A 138 -2.17 -1.46 10.61
N ILE A 139 -1.62 -2.61 10.16
CA ILE A 139 -1.55 -2.96 8.73
C ILE A 139 -2.91 -3.01 8.02
N SER A 140 -3.99 -3.32 8.75
CA SER A 140 -5.38 -3.34 8.27
C SER A 140 -6.29 -2.37 9.04
N SER A 141 -5.73 -1.52 9.91
CA SER A 141 -6.52 -0.69 10.82
C SER A 141 -7.08 0.54 10.12
N ILE A 142 -8.27 1.00 10.52
CA ILE A 142 -8.83 2.32 10.15
C ILE A 142 -8.79 3.33 11.30
N VAL A 143 -8.27 2.94 12.46
CA VAL A 143 -8.22 3.80 13.65
C VAL A 143 -7.34 5.02 13.36
N GLY A 144 -7.86 6.21 13.68
CA GLY A 144 -7.19 7.50 13.47
C GLY A 144 -7.40 8.10 12.08
N LEU A 145 -8.01 7.37 11.14
CA LEU A 145 -8.33 7.92 9.81
C LEU A 145 -9.57 8.80 9.87
N PRO A 146 -9.69 9.80 8.96
CA PRO A 146 -10.95 10.51 8.76
C PRO A 146 -12.09 9.53 8.48
N LYS A 147 -13.30 9.87 8.92
CA LYS A 147 -14.49 9.08 8.61
C LYS A 147 -14.72 9.07 7.09
N PHE A 148 -15.09 7.92 6.56
CA PHE A 148 -15.43 7.74 5.16
C PHE A 148 -16.62 6.81 5.02
N GLU A 149 -17.37 6.98 3.94
CA GLU A 149 -18.37 6.03 3.50
C GLU A 149 -17.86 5.30 2.27
N ARG A 150 -18.34 4.07 2.07
CA ARG A 150 -17.95 3.24 0.94
C ARG A 150 -19.20 2.82 0.22
N THR A 151 -19.32 3.25 -1.02
CA THR A 151 -20.45 2.94 -1.90
C THR A 151 -19.98 2.04 -3.03
N ASP A 152 -20.56 0.85 -3.13
CA ASP A 152 -20.32 -0.07 -4.23
C ASP A 152 -21.63 -0.34 -4.99
N PRO A 153 -21.82 0.19 -6.21
CA PRO A 153 -23.05 0.01 -6.98
C PRO A 153 -23.25 -1.44 -7.46
N TYR A 154 -22.27 -2.32 -7.24
CA TYR A 154 -22.34 -3.74 -7.60
C TYR A 154 -22.59 -4.66 -6.39
N ALA A 155 -22.72 -4.12 -5.18
CA ALA A 155 -23.08 -4.87 -3.98
C ALA A 155 -24.53 -5.40 -4.08
N VAL A 156 -24.78 -6.61 -3.54
CA VAL A 156 -26.09 -7.29 -3.62
C VAL A 156 -26.46 -7.99 -2.32
#